data_AF-A0A7V5PE52-F1
#
_entry.id   AF-A0A7V5PE52-F1
#
_cell.length_a   1.000
_cell.length_b   1.000
_cell.length_c   1.000
_cell.angle_alpha   90.00
_cell.angle_beta   90.00
_cell.angle_gamma   90.00
#
_symmetry.space_group_name_H-M   'P 1'
#
loop_
_entity.id
_entity.type
_entity.pdbx_description
1 polymer ?
#
loop_
_entity_poly.entity_id
_entity_poly.type
_entity_poly.pdbx_seq_one_letter_code
_entity_poly.pdbx_strand_id
1 'polypeptide(L)'
;GKHASERKCLRIPNNGSLRRVVLERITGFFLFGFMPGIAILHFIPGLKASDLGLVLPGRGWVIPALLFWLALITFMARYAGTPALLAHYPQIRTIPWGKKIQLINIFTWILYLSGYEFLFRGLLVFPLLGRFGITGTILINIIVYTLAHVHKDKREIAGAAVFGIFLVLMTIYSGSVWLSFMSHLTLALSNDYFSYRAHRRIQLLKQNKHDSL
;
A
#
# COMPACT_ATOMS: atom_id res chain seq x y z
N GLY A 1 0.59 27.62 15.21
CA GLY A 1 0.14 26.21 15.35
C GLY A 1 -0.49 25.67 14.08
N LYS A 2 -1.79 25.92 13.84
CA LYS A 2 -2.55 25.43 12.66
C LYS A 2 -2.12 26.02 11.31
N HIS A 3 -1.83 27.31 11.22
CA HIS A 3 -1.42 27.94 9.97
C HIS A 3 -0.07 27.46 9.41
N ALA A 4 0.82 26.94 10.26
CA ALA A 4 2.09 26.39 9.82
C ALA A 4 1.91 25.00 9.19
N SER A 5 1.00 24.16 9.71
CA SER A 5 0.68 22.86 9.11
C SER A 5 -0.13 23.00 7.82
N GLU A 6 -1.05 23.98 7.75
CA GLU A 6 -1.79 24.31 6.52
C GLU A 6 -0.88 24.78 5.38
N ARG A 7 0.12 25.63 5.68
CA ARG A 7 1.09 26.10 4.67
C ARG A 7 2.02 24.99 4.17
N LYS A 8 2.38 24.02 5.01
CA LYS A 8 3.21 22.87 4.63
C LYS A 8 2.43 21.87 3.75
N CYS A 9 1.11 21.79 3.92
CA CYS A 9 0.21 20.93 3.14
C CYS A 9 0.06 21.38 1.67
N LEU A 10 0.39 22.63 1.36
CA LEU A 10 0.08 23.29 0.08
C LEU A 10 1.32 23.65 -0.76
N ARG A 11 2.52 23.27 -0.34
CA ARG A 11 3.73 23.52 -1.14
C ARG A 11 3.70 22.62 -2.37
N ILE A 12 3.48 23.21 -3.55
CA ILE A 12 3.62 22.55 -4.85
C ILE A 12 5.05 21.98 -4.92
N PRO A 13 5.25 20.66 -4.97
CA PRO A 13 6.58 20.11 -5.15
C PRO A 13 6.93 20.05 -6.63
N ASN A 14 8.14 20.53 -6.87
CA ASN A 14 8.97 20.35 -8.05
C ASN A 14 8.93 18.89 -8.59
N ASN A 15 9.26 18.71 -9.86
CA ASN A 15 9.41 17.42 -10.56
C ASN A 15 10.29 16.39 -9.82
N GLY A 16 11.10 16.84 -8.86
CA GLY A 16 11.83 15.98 -7.91
C GLY A 16 10.95 15.05 -7.08
N SER A 17 9.68 15.37 -6.84
CA SER A 17 8.77 14.45 -6.12
C SER A 17 8.38 13.23 -6.95
N LEU A 18 8.08 13.40 -8.25
CA LEU A 18 7.71 12.29 -9.14
C LEU A 18 8.85 11.30 -9.31
N ARG A 19 10.04 11.79 -9.72
CA ARG A 19 11.20 10.92 -9.97
C ARG A 19 11.60 10.15 -8.72
N ARG A 20 11.66 10.83 -7.57
CA ARG A 20 11.99 10.19 -6.30
C ARG A 20 11.02 9.07 -5.95
N VAL A 21 9.71 9.32 -5.97
CA VAL A 21 8.69 8.31 -5.63
C VAL A 21 8.73 7.12 -6.60
N VAL A 22 8.92 7.38 -7.90
CA VAL A 22 9.05 6.31 -8.90
C VAL A 22 10.30 5.47 -8.64
N LEU A 23 11.45 6.11 -8.39
CA LEU A 23 12.69 5.39 -8.09
C LEU A 23 12.58 4.58 -6.80
N GLU A 24 12.03 5.15 -5.73
CA GLU A 24 11.76 4.45 -4.46
C GLU A 24 10.91 3.19 -4.69
N ARG A 25 9.82 3.30 -5.46
CA ARG A 25 8.91 2.19 -5.75
C ARG A 25 9.55 1.10 -6.62
N ILE A 26 10.27 1.47 -7.66
CA ILE A 26 11.00 0.52 -8.52
C ILE A 26 12.08 -0.19 -7.72
N THR A 27 12.85 0.56 -6.94
CA THR A 27 13.91 0.01 -6.08
C THR A 27 13.33 -0.94 -5.05
N GLY A 28 12.23 -0.55 -4.39
CA GLY A 28 11.52 -1.40 -3.44
C GLY A 28 11.02 -2.71 -4.06
N PHE A 29 10.51 -2.69 -5.30
CA PHE A 29 10.15 -3.92 -6.00
C PHE A 29 11.33 -4.87 -6.16
N PHE A 30 12.48 -4.35 -6.63
CA PHE A 30 13.67 -5.17 -6.84
C PHE A 30 14.22 -5.73 -5.53
N LEU A 31 14.36 -4.89 -4.51
CA LEU A 31 14.96 -5.25 -3.23
C LEU A 31 14.07 -6.15 -2.38
N PHE A 32 12.75 -5.95 -2.39
CA PHE A 32 11.84 -6.70 -1.53
C PHE A 32 11.30 -7.95 -2.21
N GLY A 33 11.00 -7.89 -3.51
CA GLY A 33 10.36 -9.00 -4.21
C GLY A 33 11.28 -9.72 -5.18
N PHE A 34 11.73 -9.02 -6.21
CA PHE A 34 12.32 -9.65 -7.39
C PHE A 34 13.65 -10.34 -7.07
N MET A 35 14.62 -9.62 -6.49
CA MET A 35 15.93 -10.21 -6.20
C MET A 35 15.85 -11.32 -5.15
N PRO A 36 15.19 -11.13 -3.98
CA PRO A 36 15.07 -12.21 -3.00
C PRO A 36 14.28 -13.41 -3.54
N GLY A 37 13.25 -13.16 -4.34
CA GLY A 37 12.43 -14.19 -4.97
C GLY A 37 13.20 -15.06 -5.96
N ILE A 38 13.95 -14.43 -6.87
CA ILE A 38 14.81 -15.16 -7.80
C ILE A 38 15.91 -15.90 -7.05
N ALA A 39 16.55 -15.26 -6.06
CA ALA A 39 17.59 -15.88 -5.27
C ALA A 39 17.08 -17.14 -4.56
N ILE A 40 15.95 -17.09 -3.86
CA ILE A 40 15.44 -18.25 -3.11
C ILE A 40 15.04 -19.40 -4.03
N LEU A 41 14.41 -19.10 -5.17
CA LEU A 41 14.02 -20.12 -6.16
C LEU A 41 15.24 -20.74 -6.86
N HIS A 42 16.34 -19.99 -6.98
CA HIS A 42 17.58 -20.48 -7.55
C HIS A 42 18.41 -21.32 -6.56
N PHE A 43 18.50 -20.89 -5.30
CA PHE A 43 19.38 -21.51 -4.29
C PHE A 43 18.72 -22.61 -3.46
N ILE A 44 17.39 -22.77 -3.48
CA ILE A 44 16.68 -23.84 -2.76
C ILE A 44 16.12 -24.85 -3.77
N PRO A 45 16.81 -25.97 -4.01
CA PRO A 45 16.35 -27.00 -4.93
C PRO A 45 14.97 -27.54 -4.55
N GLY A 46 14.09 -27.64 -5.55
CA GLY A 46 12.73 -28.19 -5.38
C GLY A 46 11.68 -27.19 -4.90
N LEU A 47 12.08 -25.99 -4.44
CA LEU A 47 11.14 -24.93 -4.08
C LEU A 47 10.48 -24.36 -5.34
N LYS A 48 9.15 -24.35 -5.37
CA LYS A 48 8.36 -23.80 -6.46
C LYS A 48 7.77 -22.46 -6.06
N ALA A 49 7.51 -21.62 -7.06
CA ALA A 49 6.75 -20.37 -6.88
C ALA A 49 5.39 -20.61 -6.20
N SER A 50 4.76 -21.76 -6.45
CA SER A 50 3.50 -22.16 -5.80
C SER A 50 3.63 -22.36 -4.29
N ASP A 51 4.79 -22.81 -3.82
CA ASP A 51 5.06 -23.03 -2.38
C ASP A 51 5.20 -21.69 -1.63
N LEU A 52 5.43 -20.60 -2.38
CA LEU A 52 5.46 -19.23 -1.92
C LEU A 52 4.12 -18.51 -2.16
N GLY A 53 3.05 -19.25 -2.45
CA GLY A 53 1.70 -18.73 -2.61
C GLY A 53 1.46 -17.93 -3.90
N LEU A 54 2.32 -18.07 -4.91
CA LEU A 54 2.05 -17.58 -6.27
C LEU A 54 1.09 -18.51 -7.00
N VAL A 55 -0.07 -18.73 -6.39
CA VAL A 55 -1.20 -19.52 -6.90
C VAL A 55 -2.46 -18.67 -6.83
N LEU A 56 -3.38 -18.84 -7.77
CA LEU A 56 -4.66 -18.13 -7.71
C LEU A 56 -5.50 -18.65 -6.53
N PRO A 57 -6.18 -17.76 -5.79
CA PRO A 57 -7.06 -18.18 -4.71
C PRO A 57 -8.26 -18.95 -5.28
N GLY A 58 -8.79 -19.89 -4.49
CA GLY A 58 -9.99 -20.62 -4.85
C GLY A 58 -11.21 -19.70 -5.06
N ARG A 59 -12.16 -20.11 -5.90
CA ARG A 59 -13.35 -19.30 -6.27
C ARG A 59 -14.19 -18.82 -5.08
N GLY A 60 -14.18 -19.56 -3.96
CA GLY A 60 -14.86 -19.16 -2.72
C GLY A 60 -14.39 -17.83 -2.13
N TRP A 61 -13.21 -17.34 -2.53
CA TRP A 61 -12.66 -16.06 -2.07
C TRP A 61 -13.13 -14.84 -2.86
N VAL A 62 -13.78 -15.03 -4.02
CA VAL A 62 -14.17 -13.91 -4.89
C VAL A 62 -15.13 -12.96 -4.18
N ILE A 63 -16.22 -13.47 -3.62
CA ILE A 63 -17.23 -12.63 -2.94
C ILE A 63 -16.65 -11.98 -1.67
N PRO A 64 -16.00 -12.71 -0.74
CA PRO A 64 -15.36 -12.09 0.43
C PRO A 64 -14.35 -11.00 0.06
N ALA A 65 -13.53 -11.22 -0.96
CA ALA A 65 -12.54 -10.23 -1.41
C ALA A 65 -13.22 -8.96 -1.96
N LEU A 66 -14.24 -9.11 -2.80
CA LEU A 66 -14.99 -7.96 -3.33
C LEU A 66 -15.67 -7.14 -2.23
N LEU A 67 -16.30 -7.80 -1.26
CA LEU A 67 -16.91 -7.12 -0.11
C LEU A 67 -15.86 -6.39 0.73
N PHE A 68 -14.71 -7.02 0.97
CA PHE A 68 -13.61 -6.41 1.70
C PHE A 68 -13.05 -5.17 0.97
N TRP A 69 -12.82 -5.26 -0.34
CA TRP A 69 -12.34 -4.13 -1.14
C TRP A 69 -13.35 -2.99 -1.21
N LEU A 70 -14.65 -3.30 -1.33
CA LEU A 70 -15.71 -2.29 -1.27
C LEU A 70 -15.72 -1.58 0.09
N ALA A 71 -15.57 -2.33 1.18
CA ALA A 71 -15.49 -1.77 2.53
C ALA A 71 -14.26 -0.87 2.68
N LEU A 72 -13.08 -1.30 2.18
CA LEU A 72 -11.86 -0.50 2.18
C LEU A 72 -12.03 0.80 1.40
N ILE A 73 -12.54 0.73 0.17
CA ILE A 73 -12.78 1.92 -0.68
C ILE A 73 -13.74 2.89 0.02
N THR A 74 -14.83 2.37 0.61
CA THR A 74 -15.82 3.18 1.31
C THR A 74 -15.23 3.86 2.55
N PHE A 75 -14.45 3.12 3.33
CA PHE A 75 -13.74 3.66 4.49
C PHE A 75 -12.76 4.77 4.08
N MET A 76 -11.97 4.54 3.02
CA MET A 76 -10.99 5.51 2.52
C MET A 76 -11.65 6.76 1.93
N ALA A 77 -12.76 6.62 1.22
CA ALA A 77 -13.52 7.76 0.71
C ALA A 77 -13.96 8.74 1.81
N ARG A 78 -14.25 8.22 3.02
CA ARG A 78 -14.61 9.01 4.20
C ARG A 78 -13.40 9.57 4.94
N TYR A 79 -12.32 8.80 5.02
CA TYR A 79 -11.14 9.15 5.81
C TYR A 79 -10.17 10.10 5.08
N ALA A 80 -10.22 10.15 3.74
CA ALA A 80 -9.15 10.74 2.94
C ALA A 80 -8.98 12.27 3.04
N GLY A 81 -9.99 12.98 3.54
CA GLY A 81 -9.92 14.42 3.78
C GLY A 81 -9.26 14.81 5.11
N THR A 82 -8.84 13.84 5.93
CA THR A 82 -8.22 14.15 7.22
C THR A 82 -6.83 14.77 7.06
N PRO A 83 -6.44 15.72 7.94
CA PRO A 83 -5.11 16.34 7.86
C PRO A 83 -3.97 15.33 7.93
N ALA A 84 -4.15 14.24 8.69
CA ALA A 84 -3.17 13.16 8.80
C ALA A 84 -2.93 12.48 7.44
N LEU A 85 -3.99 12.13 6.70
CA LEU A 85 -3.81 11.47 5.41
C LEU A 85 -3.33 12.45 4.33
N LEU A 86 -3.90 13.66 4.28
CA LEU A 86 -3.49 14.70 3.32
C LEU A 86 -2.02 15.13 3.49
N ALA A 87 -1.43 14.92 4.68
CA ALA A 87 -0.03 15.17 4.95
C ALA A 87 0.93 14.19 4.27
N HIS A 88 0.45 13.05 3.76
CA HIS A 88 1.25 12.05 3.05
C HIS A 88 0.74 11.74 1.64
N TYR A 89 -0.57 11.85 1.42
CA TYR A 89 -1.24 11.47 0.18
C TYR A 89 -1.81 12.68 -0.60
N PRO A 90 -1.81 12.64 -1.94
CA PRO A 90 -1.18 11.60 -2.76
C PRO A 90 0.36 11.61 -2.63
N GLN A 91 1.00 10.45 -2.76
CA GLN A 91 2.48 10.37 -2.64
C GLN A 91 3.17 11.16 -3.75
N ILE A 92 2.67 11.05 -4.98
CA ILE A 92 3.10 11.89 -6.11
C ILE A 92 2.33 13.21 -6.04
N ARG A 93 3.01 14.28 -5.64
CA ARG A 93 2.39 15.58 -5.35
C ARG A 93 2.45 16.60 -6.50
N THR A 94 2.78 16.17 -7.71
CA THR A 94 2.77 17.04 -8.89
C THR A 94 1.34 17.39 -9.29
N ILE A 95 0.98 18.68 -9.34
CA ILE A 95 -0.33 19.16 -9.78
C ILE A 95 -0.15 19.92 -11.10
N PRO A 96 -1.02 19.71 -12.12
CA PRO A 96 -2.21 18.85 -12.11
C PRO A 96 -1.91 17.35 -12.23
N TRP A 97 -2.77 16.52 -11.63
CA TRP A 97 -2.71 15.06 -11.73
C TRP A 97 -3.40 14.58 -13.01
N GLY A 98 -2.78 14.87 -14.16
CA GLY A 98 -3.26 14.43 -15.47
C GLY A 98 -3.24 12.90 -15.62
N LYS A 99 -3.89 12.39 -16.68
CA LYS A 99 -3.99 10.94 -16.97
C LYS A 99 -2.63 10.23 -16.94
N LYS A 100 -1.58 10.87 -17.48
CA LYS A 100 -0.20 10.33 -17.47
C LYS A 100 0.32 10.07 -16.05
N ILE A 101 0.16 11.03 -15.14
CA ILE A 101 0.66 10.88 -13.76
C ILE A 101 -0.15 9.82 -13.01
N GLN A 102 -1.47 9.75 -13.24
CA GLN A 102 -2.31 8.71 -12.65
C GLN A 102 -1.87 7.30 -13.10
N LEU A 103 -1.60 7.12 -14.39
CA LEU A 103 -1.10 5.85 -14.92
C LEU A 103 0.27 5.50 -14.31
N ILE A 104 1.22 6.43 -14.29
CA ILE A 104 2.53 6.22 -13.65
C ILE A 104 2.36 5.82 -12.18
N ASN A 105 1.44 6.49 -11.47
CA ASN A 105 1.15 6.20 -10.08
C ASN A 105 0.62 4.77 -9.90
N ILE A 106 -0.36 4.36 -10.72
CA ILE A 106 -0.96 3.03 -10.68
C ILE A 106 0.10 1.95 -10.96
N PHE A 107 0.85 2.09 -12.06
CA PHE A 107 1.86 1.10 -12.44
C PHE A 107 2.98 0.97 -11.42
N THR A 108 3.48 2.08 -10.88
CA THR A 108 4.55 2.02 -9.87
C THR A 108 4.04 1.48 -8.53
N TRP A 109 2.78 1.70 -8.16
CA TRP A 109 2.16 1.03 -7.01
C TRP A 109 2.01 -0.48 -7.22
N ILE A 110 1.51 -0.91 -8.37
CA ILE A 110 1.41 -2.33 -8.74
C ILE A 110 2.77 -2.99 -8.61
N LEU A 111 3.80 -2.37 -9.20
CA LEU A 111 5.15 -2.91 -9.19
C LEU A 111 5.69 -3.00 -7.75
N TYR A 112 5.70 -1.88 -7.01
CA TYR A 112 6.19 -1.85 -5.63
C TYR A 112 5.47 -2.87 -4.73
N LEU A 113 4.12 -2.85 -4.74
CA LEU A 113 3.34 -3.72 -3.86
C LEU A 113 3.42 -5.19 -4.24
N SER A 114 3.66 -5.51 -5.51
CA SER A 114 3.86 -6.91 -5.91
C SER A 114 5.11 -7.48 -5.22
N GLY A 115 6.21 -6.72 -5.17
CA GLY A 115 7.41 -7.14 -4.48
C GLY A 115 7.30 -7.06 -2.96
N TYR A 116 6.67 -6.00 -2.45
CA TYR A 116 6.44 -5.81 -1.02
C TYR A 116 5.57 -6.94 -0.43
N GLU A 117 4.43 -7.24 -1.05
CA GLU A 117 3.55 -8.31 -0.58
C GLU A 117 4.16 -9.69 -0.81
N PHE A 118 4.92 -9.89 -1.88
CA PHE A 118 5.65 -11.13 -2.06
C PHE A 118 6.72 -11.35 -0.97
N LEU A 119 7.42 -10.32 -0.51
CA LEU A 119 8.31 -10.41 0.64
C LEU A 119 7.55 -10.87 1.89
N PHE A 120 6.49 -10.14 2.25
CA PHE A 120 5.81 -10.33 3.52
C PHE A 120 4.86 -11.51 3.54
N ARG A 121 4.35 -11.97 2.40
CA ARG A 121 3.35 -13.05 2.30
C ARG A 121 3.92 -14.28 1.62
N GLY A 122 4.72 -14.12 0.57
CA GLY A 122 5.39 -15.22 -0.09
C GLY A 122 6.58 -15.72 0.71
N LEU A 123 7.62 -14.89 0.81
CA LEU A 123 8.91 -15.26 1.37
C LEU A 123 8.92 -15.39 2.89
N LEU A 124 8.02 -14.70 3.59
CA LEU A 124 7.96 -14.74 5.05
C LEU A 124 6.87 -15.69 5.58
N VAL A 125 5.61 -15.55 5.14
CA VAL A 125 4.48 -16.29 5.74
C VAL A 125 4.53 -17.78 5.44
N PHE A 126 4.71 -18.20 4.18
CA PHE A 126 4.68 -19.64 3.85
C PHE A 126 5.79 -20.45 4.54
N PRO A 127 7.06 -20.00 4.58
CA PRO A 127 8.10 -20.72 5.32
C PRO A 127 7.87 -20.75 6.83
N LEU A 128 7.37 -19.65 7.41
CA LEU A 128 7.06 -19.60 8.85
C LEU A 128 5.89 -20.50 9.22
N LEU A 129 4.89 -20.66 8.34
CA LEU A 129 3.70 -21.46 8.62
C LEU A 129 4.06 -22.91 8.94
N GLY A 130 4.97 -23.50 8.17
CA GLY A 130 5.45 -24.87 8.40
C GLY A 130 6.31 -25.03 9.66
N ARG A 131 6.94 -23.94 10.14
CA ARG A 131 7.90 -24.00 11.26
C ARG A 131 7.33 -23.56 12.61
N PHE A 132 6.46 -22.55 12.61
CA PHE A 132 5.94 -21.88 13.81
C PHE A 132 4.42 -21.95 13.92
N GLY A 133 3.74 -22.60 12.98
CA GLY A 133 2.28 -22.68 12.92
C GLY A 133 1.61 -21.32 12.68
N ILE A 134 0.29 -21.30 12.75
CA ILE A 134 -0.52 -20.10 12.44
C ILE A 134 -0.19 -18.95 13.40
N THR A 135 -0.23 -19.20 14.72
CA THR A 135 -0.03 -18.15 15.73
C THR A 135 1.34 -17.50 15.64
N GLY A 136 2.41 -18.31 15.57
CA GLY A 136 3.78 -17.78 15.47
C GLY A 136 4.01 -17.00 14.18
N THR A 137 3.46 -17.49 13.07
CA THR A 137 3.52 -16.81 11.76
C THR A 137 2.85 -15.44 11.80
N ILE A 138 1.64 -15.36 12.37
CA ILE A 138 0.90 -14.10 12.51
C ILE A 138 1.71 -13.10 13.36
N LEU A 139 2.20 -13.52 14.53
CA LEU A 139 2.94 -12.64 15.43
C LEU A 139 4.22 -12.10 14.79
N ILE A 140 5.06 -12.98 14.22
CA ILE A 140 6.30 -12.58 13.56
C ILE A 140 5.98 -11.65 12.39
N ASN A 141 5.00 -11.99 11.57
CA ASN A 141 4.63 -11.18 10.42
C ASN A 141 4.17 -9.78 10.81
N ILE A 142 3.29 -9.65 11.80
CA ILE A 142 2.80 -8.35 12.28
C ILE A 142 3.95 -7.51 12.81
N ILE A 143 4.87 -8.09 13.58
CA ILE A 143 6.02 -7.37 14.12
C ILE A 143 6.86 -6.80 12.97
N VAL A 144 7.31 -7.65 12.05
CA VAL A 144 8.19 -7.22 10.95
C VAL A 144 7.45 -6.24 10.01
N TYR A 145 6.18 -6.49 9.69
CA TYR A 145 5.36 -5.62 8.85
C TYR A 145 5.12 -4.25 9.47
N THR A 146 4.86 -4.20 10.77
CA THR A 146 4.65 -2.94 11.51
C THR A 146 5.96 -2.17 11.64
N LEU A 147 7.09 -2.87 11.85
CA LEU A 147 8.43 -2.25 11.86
C LEU A 147 8.78 -1.59 10.53
N ALA A 148 8.36 -2.15 9.39
CA ALA A 148 8.53 -1.50 8.09
C ALA A 148 7.80 -0.15 7.99
N HIS A 149 6.84 0.11 8.87
CA HIS A 149 6.10 1.38 8.96
C HIS A 149 6.60 2.29 10.10
N VAL A 150 7.64 1.92 10.86
CA VAL A 150 8.08 2.67 12.05
C VAL A 150 8.48 4.13 11.76
N HIS A 151 8.89 4.40 10.52
CA HIS A 151 9.25 5.74 10.06
C HIS A 151 8.04 6.61 9.67
N LYS A 152 6.81 6.11 9.85
CA LYS A 152 5.53 6.79 9.59
C LYS A 152 4.90 7.35 10.86
N ASP A 153 3.80 8.08 10.71
CA ASP A 153 3.03 8.59 11.84
C ASP A 153 2.42 7.45 12.68
N LYS A 154 2.29 7.66 13.99
CA LYS A 154 1.75 6.67 14.95
C LYS A 154 0.41 6.05 14.51
N ARG A 155 -0.45 6.83 13.86
CA ARG A 155 -1.75 6.36 13.35
C ARG A 155 -1.59 5.42 12.16
N GLU A 156 -0.62 5.67 11.28
CA GLU A 156 -0.30 4.76 10.18
C GLU A 156 0.33 3.46 10.69
N ILE A 157 1.16 3.52 11.73
CA ILE A 157 1.73 2.32 12.38
C ILE A 157 0.61 1.44 12.97
N ALA A 158 -0.31 2.04 13.73
CA ALA A 158 -1.44 1.30 14.30
C ALA A 158 -2.35 0.72 13.20
N GLY A 159 -2.64 1.51 12.15
CA GLY A 159 -3.38 1.05 10.99
C GLY A 159 -2.67 -0.09 10.25
N ALA A 160 -1.34 -0.02 10.12
CA ALA A 160 -0.52 -1.05 9.49
C ALA A 160 -0.53 -2.35 10.30
N ALA A 161 -0.49 -2.30 11.63
CA ALA A 161 -0.60 -3.49 12.47
C ALA A 161 -1.95 -4.19 12.27
N VAL A 162 -3.06 -3.43 12.32
CA VAL A 162 -4.41 -3.97 12.12
C VAL A 162 -4.60 -4.51 10.70
N PHE A 163 -4.21 -3.75 9.69
CA PHE A 163 -4.31 -4.17 8.29
C PHE A 163 -3.41 -5.37 8.00
N GLY A 164 -2.22 -5.41 8.59
CA GLY A 164 -1.28 -6.53 8.50
C GLY A 164 -1.90 -7.85 8.97
N ILE A 165 -2.69 -7.83 10.05
CA ILE A 165 -3.46 -8.99 10.53
C ILE A 165 -4.39 -9.50 9.44
N PHE A 166 -5.21 -8.63 8.84
CA PHE A 166 -6.13 -9.04 7.78
C PHE A 166 -5.38 -9.66 6.59
N LEU A 167 -4.30 -9.02 6.15
CA LEU A 167 -3.50 -9.51 5.04
C LEU A 167 -2.84 -10.86 5.34
N VAL A 168 -2.32 -11.11 6.54
CA VAL A 168 -1.71 -12.42 6.85
C VAL A 168 -2.76 -13.52 6.93
N LEU A 169 -3.94 -13.23 7.51
CA LEU A 169 -5.04 -14.18 7.55
C LEU A 169 -5.56 -14.50 6.15
N MET A 170 -5.74 -13.49 5.28
CA MET A 170 -6.12 -13.70 3.88
C MET A 170 -5.13 -14.63 3.17
N THR A 171 -3.82 -14.42 3.37
CA THR A 171 -2.81 -15.30 2.76
C THR A 171 -2.87 -16.72 3.30
N ILE A 172 -2.93 -16.91 4.61
CA ILE A 172 -2.96 -18.25 5.23
C ILE A 172 -4.19 -19.03 4.76
N TYR A 173 -5.38 -18.42 4.82
CA TYR A 173 -6.62 -19.13 4.53
C TYR A 173 -6.90 -19.30 3.03
N SER A 174 -6.38 -18.42 2.17
CA SER A 174 -6.53 -18.57 0.73
C SER A 174 -5.40 -19.36 0.07
N GLY A 175 -4.27 -19.54 0.77
CA GLY A 175 -3.04 -20.08 0.21
C GLY A 175 -2.44 -19.19 -0.89
N SER A 176 -2.85 -17.93 -0.99
CA SER A 176 -2.50 -17.04 -2.10
C SER A 176 -1.99 -15.67 -1.64
N VAL A 177 -0.92 -15.20 -2.27
CA VAL A 177 -0.41 -13.83 -2.09
C VAL A 177 -1.31 -12.80 -2.79
N TRP A 178 -2.02 -13.19 -3.85
CA TRP A 178 -2.75 -12.26 -4.71
C TRP A 178 -3.87 -11.51 -3.99
N LEU A 179 -4.56 -12.15 -3.04
CA LEU A 179 -5.62 -11.48 -2.26
C LEU A 179 -5.06 -10.35 -1.40
N SER A 180 -3.92 -10.59 -0.75
CA SER A 180 -3.27 -9.59 0.09
C SER A 180 -2.70 -8.44 -0.75
N PHE A 181 -2.10 -8.79 -1.88
CA PHE A 181 -1.64 -7.83 -2.88
C PHE A 181 -2.75 -6.92 -3.41
N MET A 182 -3.87 -7.49 -3.87
CA MET A 182 -5.01 -6.71 -4.36
C MET A 182 -5.62 -5.83 -3.26
N SER A 183 -5.69 -6.34 -2.03
CA SER A 183 -6.18 -5.59 -0.87
C SER A 183 -5.29 -4.38 -0.56
N HIS A 184 -3.97 -4.56 -0.53
CA HIS A 184 -3.04 -3.46 -0.29
C HIS A 184 -3.03 -2.47 -1.46
N LEU A 185 -3.08 -2.95 -2.69
CA LEU A 185 -3.18 -2.10 -3.87
C LEU A 185 -4.45 -1.25 -3.85
N THR A 186 -5.59 -1.85 -3.48
CA THR A 186 -6.86 -1.15 -3.32
C THR A 186 -6.75 -0.04 -2.28
N LEU A 187 -6.15 -0.33 -1.12
CA LEU A 187 -5.92 0.66 -0.07
C LEU A 187 -5.04 1.81 -0.56
N ALA A 188 -3.90 1.50 -1.17
CA ALA A 188 -2.92 2.48 -1.64
C ALA A 188 -3.49 3.40 -2.72
N LEU A 189 -4.17 2.83 -3.73
CA LEU A 189 -4.80 3.60 -4.80
C LEU A 189 -5.99 4.44 -4.30
N SER A 190 -6.77 3.91 -3.36
CA SER A 190 -7.88 4.65 -2.75
C SER A 190 -7.38 5.88 -1.99
N ASN A 191 -6.35 5.72 -1.16
CA ASN A 191 -5.72 6.83 -0.44
C ASN A 191 -5.30 7.95 -1.41
N ASP A 192 -4.52 7.56 -2.41
CA ASP A 192 -3.99 8.47 -3.41
C ASP A 192 -5.09 9.21 -4.19
N TYR A 193 -6.10 8.48 -4.69
CA TYR A 193 -7.20 9.06 -5.45
C TYR A 193 -8.10 9.98 -4.62
N PHE A 194 -8.55 9.54 -3.45
CA PHE A 194 -9.46 10.33 -2.62
C PHE A 194 -8.76 11.54 -1.98
N SER A 195 -7.49 11.41 -1.59
CA SER A 195 -6.71 12.56 -1.09
C SER A 195 -6.46 13.59 -2.20
N TYR A 196 -6.20 13.16 -3.43
CA TYR A 196 -6.13 14.08 -4.58
C TYR A 196 -7.45 14.87 -4.75
N ARG A 197 -8.60 14.18 -4.72
CA ARG A 197 -9.91 14.85 -4.82
C ARG A 197 -10.16 15.83 -3.67
N ALA A 198 -9.76 15.47 -2.45
CA ALA A 198 -9.90 16.32 -1.28
C ALA A 198 -9.01 17.58 -1.39
N HIS A 199 -7.75 17.44 -1.81
CA HIS A 199 -6.85 18.58 -2.07
C HIS A 199 -7.44 19.54 -3.11
N ARG A 200 -7.93 19.00 -4.24
CA ARG A 200 -8.55 19.82 -5.29
C ARG A 200 -9.76 20.59 -4.78
N ARG A 201 -10.64 19.94 -3.99
CA ARG A 201 -11.81 20.59 -3.39
C ARG A 201 -11.41 21.74 -2.48
N ILE A 202 -10.41 21.55 -1.61
CA ILE A 202 -9.92 22.58 -0.69
C ILE A 202 -9.36 23.79 -1.46
N GLN A 203 -8.63 23.55 -2.56
CA GLN A 203 -8.10 24.62 -3.41
C GLN A 203 -9.22 25.45 -4.05
N LEU A 204 -10.23 24.81 -4.63
CA LEU A 204 -11.37 25.48 -5.25
C LEU A 204 -12.16 26.35 -4.24
N LEU A 205 -12.39 25.84 -3.03
CA LEU A 205 -13.09 26.61 -1.98
C LEU A 205 -12.33 27.86 -1.56
N LYS A 206 -10.98 27.82 -1.56
CA LYS A 206 -10.15 28.99 -1.25
C LYS A 206 -10.18 30.02 -2.36
N GLN A 207 -10.15 29.58 -3.62
CA GLN A 207 -10.22 30.46 -4.78
C GLN A 207 -11.56 31.21 -4.80
N ASN A 208 -12.69 30.51 -4.66
CA ASN A 208 -14.00 31.14 -4.62
C ASN A 208 -14.14 32.15 -3.48
N LYS A 209 -13.52 31.90 -2.32
CA LYS A 209 -13.52 32.84 -1.18
C LYS A 209 -12.69 34.09 -1.47
N HIS A 210 -11.58 33.95 -2.19
CA HIS A 210 -10.74 35.08 -2.59
C HIS A 210 -11.46 35.93 -3.65
N ASP A 211 -12.15 35.30 -4.60
CA ASP A 211 -12.87 36.00 -5.68
C ASP A 211 -14.15 36.70 -5.20
N SER A 212 -14.64 36.35 -3.99
CA SER A 212 -15.81 36.97 -3.35
C SER A 212 -15.50 38.13 -2.39
N LEU A 213 -14.21 38.46 -2.21
CA LEU A 213 -13.71 39.56 -1.36
C LEU A 213 -13.21 40.71 -2.24
#